data_AF-A0A661AQY9-F1
#
_entry.id   AF-A0A661AQY9-F1
#
_cell.length_a   1.000
_cell.length_b   1.000
_cell.length_c   1.000
_cell.angle_alpha   90.00
_cell.angle_beta   90.00
_cell.angle_gamma   90.00
#
_symmetry.space_group_name_H-M   'P 1'
#
loop_
_entity.id
_entity.type
_entity.pdbx_description
1 polymer ?
#
loop_
_entity_poly.entity_id
_entity_poly.type
_entity_poly.pdbx_seq_one_letter_code
_entity_poly.pdbx_strand_id
1 'polypeptide(L)'
;MAGYQKIKKTIVKKVPGGKFLRESYWRTRHFSRNFIAKIRANLGRYNIPHPDTIYWISPERIVYHTNYNPSGRDIPFRDRIFDPDRDKGKIIGGNWDISDFKFTDLDIYKAFELRILRKEKWENTKFYRRVLSDINSG
;
A
#
# COMPACT_ATOMS: atom_id res chain seq x y z
N MET A 1 10.13 -4.36 21.71
CA MET A 1 8.65 -4.52 21.83
C MET A 1 7.97 -5.36 20.71
N ALA A 2 8.71 -6.09 19.85
CA ALA A 2 8.10 -6.90 18.78
C ALA A 2 7.67 -8.33 19.23
N GLY A 3 8.30 -8.88 20.27
CA GLY A 3 7.99 -10.24 20.76
C GLY A 3 6.60 -10.38 21.40
N TYR A 4 6.12 -9.33 22.06
CA TYR A 4 4.87 -9.38 22.84
C TYR A 4 3.61 -9.47 21.95
N GLN A 5 3.63 -8.88 20.74
CA GLN A 5 2.52 -9.00 19.79
C GLN A 5 2.46 -10.38 19.10
N LYS A 6 3.61 -11.01 18.87
CA LYS A 6 3.71 -12.32 18.21
C LYS A 6 3.09 -13.42 19.10
N ILE A 7 3.33 -13.34 20.42
CA ILE A 7 2.82 -14.29 21.42
C ILE A 7 1.27 -14.23 21.50
N LYS A 8 0.68 -13.03 21.52
CA LYS A 8 -0.80 -12.87 21.56
C LYS A 8 -1.52 -13.45 20.35
N LYS A 9 -0.95 -13.32 19.13
CA LYS A 9 -1.57 -13.87 17.91
C LYS A 9 -1.60 -15.40 17.88
N THR A 10 -0.60 -16.05 18.47
CA THR A 10 -0.50 -17.52 18.50
C THR A 10 -1.44 -18.12 19.54
N ILE A 11 -1.58 -17.48 20.70
CA ILE A 11 -2.45 -17.94 21.79
C ILE A 11 -3.92 -17.84 21.38
N VAL A 12 -4.36 -16.72 20.79
CA VAL A 12 -5.75 -16.53 20.35
C VAL A 12 -6.17 -17.55 19.27
N LYS A 13 -5.24 -18.13 18.51
CA LYS A 13 -5.55 -19.19 17.53
C LYS A 13 -5.77 -20.58 18.16
N LYS A 14 -5.22 -20.85 19.34
CA LYS A 14 -5.25 -22.18 19.98
C LYS A 14 -6.38 -22.36 20.99
N VAL A 15 -7.12 -21.29 21.33
CA VAL A 15 -8.26 -21.36 22.25
C VAL A 15 -9.52 -21.76 21.47
N PRO A 16 -10.32 -22.75 21.91
CA PRO A 16 -11.62 -23.03 21.33
C PRO A 16 -12.50 -21.77 21.38
N GLY A 17 -13.00 -21.32 20.22
CA GLY A 17 -13.69 -20.03 20.07
C GLY A 17 -12.79 -18.84 19.71
N GLY A 18 -11.48 -19.02 19.59
CA GLY A 18 -10.52 -17.98 19.22
C GLY A 18 -10.76 -17.34 17.84
N LYS A 19 -11.30 -18.11 16.88
CA LYS A 19 -11.77 -17.59 15.58
C LYS A 19 -12.95 -16.62 15.77
N PHE A 20 -13.92 -16.97 16.61
CA PHE A 20 -15.08 -16.13 16.92
C PHE A 20 -14.68 -14.85 17.65
N LEU A 21 -13.79 -14.94 18.65
CA LEU A 21 -13.26 -13.77 19.34
C LEU A 21 -12.51 -12.83 18.40
N ARG A 22 -11.72 -13.38 17.47
CA ARG A 22 -11.04 -12.60 16.44
C ARG A 22 -12.03 -11.92 15.50
N GLU A 23 -13.03 -12.64 14.99
CA GLU A 23 -14.05 -12.08 14.10
C GLU A 23 -14.86 -10.99 14.79
N SER A 24 -15.30 -11.22 16.02
CA SER A 24 -15.99 -10.22 16.85
C SER A 24 -15.11 -9.00 17.11
N TYR A 25 -13.82 -9.18 17.44
CA TYR A 25 -12.88 -8.08 17.59
C TYR A 25 -12.74 -7.25 16.30
N TRP A 26 -12.58 -7.90 15.14
CA TRP A 26 -12.49 -7.19 13.87
C TRP A 26 -13.79 -6.48 13.53
N ARG A 27 -14.96 -7.09 13.78
CA ARG A 27 -16.28 -6.47 13.59
C ARG A 27 -16.45 -5.24 14.46
N THR A 28 -16.19 -5.34 15.77
CA THR A 28 -16.29 -4.21 16.69
C THR A 28 -15.31 -3.10 16.31
N ARG A 29 -14.06 -3.45 15.97
CA ARG A 29 -13.06 -2.46 15.54
C ARG A 29 -13.45 -1.78 14.23
N HIS A 30 -13.98 -2.52 13.25
CA HIS A 30 -14.51 -1.94 12.00
C HIS A 30 -15.69 -1.02 12.29
N PHE A 31 -16.62 -1.46 13.12
CA PHE A 31 -17.78 -0.66 13.54
C PHE A 31 -17.35 0.65 14.19
N SER A 32 -16.44 0.61 15.17
CA SER A 32 -15.93 1.82 15.83
C SER A 32 -15.23 2.77 14.84
N ARG A 33 -14.44 2.26 13.89
CA ARG A 33 -13.79 3.10 12.87
C ARG A 33 -14.80 3.76 11.95
N ASN A 34 -15.79 3.01 11.47
CA ASN A 34 -16.85 3.54 10.62
C ASN A 34 -17.71 4.56 11.37
N PHE A 35 -18.02 4.31 12.64
CA PHE A 35 -18.75 5.23 13.49
C PHE A 35 -18.00 6.55 13.71
N ILE A 36 -16.71 6.50 14.07
CA ILE A 36 -15.88 7.69 14.24
C ILE A 36 -15.73 8.46 12.91
N ALA A 37 -15.54 7.75 11.80
CA ALA A 37 -15.45 8.36 10.47
C ALA A 37 -16.74 9.10 10.10
N LYS A 38 -17.91 8.48 10.33
CA LYS A 38 -19.22 9.11 10.12
C LYS A 38 -19.44 10.34 11.01
N ILE A 39 -19.06 10.27 12.28
CA ILE A 39 -19.12 11.45 13.18
C ILE A 39 -18.23 12.58 12.64
N ARG A 40 -16.99 12.29 12.26
CA ARG A 40 -16.05 13.29 11.73
C ARG A 40 -16.53 13.91 10.42
N ALA A 41 -17.12 13.11 9.53
CA ALA A 41 -17.73 13.59 8.28
C ALA A 41 -18.94 14.50 8.55
N ASN A 42 -19.84 14.10 9.47
CA ASN A 42 -21.03 14.88 9.83
C ASN A 42 -20.71 16.18 10.57
N LEU A 43 -19.56 16.28 11.23
CA LEU A 43 -19.06 17.51 11.85
C LEU A 43 -18.50 18.54 10.83
N GLY A 44 -18.64 18.27 9.53
CA GLY A 44 -18.66 19.30 8.49
C GLY A 44 -17.32 19.92 8.11
N ARG A 45 -16.18 19.41 8.59
CA ARG A 45 -14.87 20.00 8.30
C ARG A 45 -14.15 19.40 7.09
N TYR A 46 -14.55 18.23 6.61
CA TYR A 46 -13.87 17.55 5.51
C TYR A 46 -14.84 16.68 4.69
N ASN A 47 -14.82 16.82 3.36
CA ASN A 47 -15.49 15.90 2.44
C ASN A 47 -14.62 14.64 2.29
N ILE A 48 -14.71 13.74 3.27
CA ILE A 48 -13.93 12.50 3.27
C ILE A 48 -14.72 11.45 2.48
N PRO A 49 -14.16 10.92 1.38
CA PRO A 49 -14.81 9.87 0.62
C PRO A 49 -15.11 8.64 1.50
N HIS A 50 -16.25 7.98 1.26
CA HIS A 50 -16.63 6.80 2.03
C HIS A 50 -15.61 5.68 1.78
N PRO A 51 -15.12 4.98 2.82
CA PRO A 51 -14.03 4.01 2.68
C PRO A 51 -14.39 2.81 1.80
N ASP A 52 -15.68 2.48 1.70
CA ASP A 52 -16.18 1.39 0.86
C ASP A 52 -16.53 1.84 -0.57
N THR A 53 -16.29 3.11 -0.92
CA THR A 53 -16.47 3.59 -2.29
C THR A 53 -15.33 3.10 -3.16
N ILE A 54 -15.65 2.31 -4.17
CA ILE A 54 -14.70 1.89 -5.22
C ILE A 54 -14.62 3.01 -6.25
N TYR A 55 -13.44 3.59 -6.42
CA TYR A 55 -13.19 4.61 -7.43
C TYR A 55 -12.69 3.96 -8.71
N TRP A 56 -13.45 4.11 -9.78
CA TRP A 56 -12.93 3.85 -11.12
C TRP A 56 -12.13 5.07 -11.57
N ILE A 57 -10.82 4.88 -11.77
CA ILE A 57 -9.92 5.94 -12.22
C ILE A 57 -9.38 5.53 -13.58
N SER A 58 -9.53 6.42 -14.57
CA SER A 58 -8.96 6.22 -15.90
C SER A 58 -7.43 6.12 -15.79
N PRO A 59 -6.80 5.08 -16.36
CA PRO A 59 -5.34 4.92 -16.30
C PRO A 59 -4.56 6.13 -16.81
N GLU A 60 -5.10 6.87 -17.78
CA GLU A 60 -4.51 8.08 -18.38
C GLU A 60 -4.37 9.23 -17.36
N ARG A 61 -5.09 9.18 -16.24
CA ARG A 61 -4.98 10.15 -15.15
C ARG A 61 -3.79 9.87 -14.23
N ILE A 62 -3.18 8.69 -14.32
CA ILE A 62 -2.04 8.28 -13.49
C ILE A 62 -0.74 8.69 -14.20
N VAL A 63 -0.35 9.96 -14.02
CA VAL A 63 0.83 10.53 -14.69
C VAL A 63 2.10 10.33 -13.86
N TYR A 64 2.00 10.54 -12.55
CA TYR A 64 3.15 10.55 -11.64
C TYR A 64 3.12 9.37 -10.67
N HIS A 65 4.31 8.90 -10.31
CA HIS A 65 4.51 7.94 -9.24
C HIS A 65 4.68 8.66 -7.91
N THR A 66 4.26 8.00 -6.83
CA THR A 66 4.53 8.44 -5.46
C THR A 66 6.03 8.64 -5.26
N ASN A 67 6.43 9.75 -4.62
CA ASN A 67 7.82 10.05 -4.28
C ASN A 67 7.98 10.12 -2.75
N TYR A 68 7.47 9.12 -2.04
CA TYR A 68 7.53 9.10 -0.59
C TYR A 68 8.85 8.48 -0.11
N ASN A 69 9.70 9.29 0.52
CA ASN A 69 10.94 8.84 1.13
C ASN A 69 10.98 9.18 2.63
N PRO A 70 10.50 8.28 3.50
CA PRO A 70 10.42 8.53 4.94
C PRO A 70 11.79 8.59 5.62
N SER A 71 12.80 7.96 5.02
CA SER A 71 14.13 7.83 5.61
C SER A 71 15.05 9.00 5.29
N GLY A 72 14.71 9.80 4.27
CA GLY A 72 15.60 10.82 3.70
C GLY A 72 16.87 10.26 3.03
N ARG A 73 17.07 8.93 3.04
CA ARG A 73 18.20 8.27 2.37
C ARG A 73 17.91 8.14 0.89
N ASP A 74 18.94 8.11 0.06
CA ASP A 74 18.73 7.85 -1.36
C ASP A 74 18.29 6.40 -1.57
N ILE A 75 16.98 6.21 -1.73
CA ILE A 75 16.36 4.94 -2.09
C ILE A 75 15.99 4.95 -3.56
N PRO A 76 16.05 3.79 -4.25
CA PRO A 76 15.69 3.70 -5.65
C PRO A 76 14.29 4.27 -5.87
N PHE A 77 14.13 5.03 -6.95
CA PHE A 77 12.88 5.69 -7.30
C PHE A 77 11.64 4.78 -7.18
N ARG A 78 11.72 3.55 -7.69
CA ARG A 78 10.65 2.54 -7.64
C ARG A 78 10.20 2.13 -6.23
N ASP A 79 11.04 2.35 -5.22
CA ASP A 79 10.83 1.93 -3.84
C ASP A 79 10.32 3.10 -2.97
N ARG A 80 10.10 4.28 -3.58
CA ARG A 80 9.61 5.51 -2.92
C ARG A 80 8.10 5.50 -2.71
N ILE A 81 7.60 4.44 -2.08
CA ILE A 81 6.18 4.18 -1.84
C ILE A 81 5.82 4.23 -0.36
N PHE A 82 4.55 4.45 -0.06
CA PHE A 82 4.02 4.28 1.29
C PHE A 82 4.07 2.81 1.71
N ASP A 83 4.44 2.56 2.96
CA ASP A 83 4.38 1.25 3.57
C ASP A 83 3.01 1.09 4.23
N PRO A 84 2.12 0.22 3.72
CA PRO A 84 0.75 0.11 4.24
C PRO A 84 0.65 -0.38 5.68
N ASP A 85 1.68 -1.00 6.25
CA ASP A 85 1.68 -1.43 7.65
C ASP A 85 2.23 -0.33 8.56
N ARG A 86 3.30 0.33 8.13
CA ARG A 86 3.94 1.40 8.91
C ARG A 86 3.17 2.72 8.85
N ASP A 87 2.59 3.06 7.71
CA ASP A 87 2.10 4.41 7.41
C ASP A 87 0.57 4.54 7.57
N LYS A 88 -0.11 3.43 7.84
CA LYS A 88 -1.57 3.38 8.00
C LYS A 88 -2.09 4.27 9.12
N GLY A 89 -2.95 5.22 8.73
CA GLY A 89 -3.62 6.13 9.66
C GLY A 89 -2.72 7.25 10.19
N LYS A 90 -1.50 7.39 9.66
CA LYS A 90 -0.64 8.53 9.93
C LYS A 90 -1.00 9.68 8.97
N ILE A 91 -0.89 10.89 9.48
CA ILE A 91 -0.89 12.10 8.66
C ILE A 91 0.58 12.36 8.31
N ILE A 92 0.89 12.35 7.03
CA ILE A 92 2.26 12.44 6.52
C ILE A 92 2.39 13.79 5.81
N GLY A 93 3.16 14.69 6.42
CA GLY A 93 3.58 15.94 5.79
C GLY A 93 4.84 15.75 4.95
N GLY A 94 5.09 16.68 4.03
CA GLY A 94 6.27 16.71 3.17
C GLY A 94 5.92 16.70 1.69
N ASN A 95 6.95 16.80 0.85
CA ASN A 95 6.81 16.96 -0.59
C ASN A 95 6.77 15.59 -1.30
N TRP A 96 5.87 14.72 -0.87
CA TRP A 96 5.68 13.41 -1.50
C TRP A 96 4.81 13.49 -2.78
N ASP A 97 4.25 14.67 -3.04
CA ASP A 97 3.40 15.05 -4.17
C ASP A 97 4.16 15.76 -5.31
N ILE A 98 5.49 15.81 -5.26
CA ILE A 98 6.30 16.43 -6.32
C ILE A 98 6.17 15.64 -7.63
N SER A 99 5.91 16.35 -8.72
CA SER A 99 5.70 15.85 -10.08
C SER A 99 6.98 15.46 -10.85
N ASP A 100 8.09 15.18 -10.16
CA ASP A 100 9.37 14.91 -10.81
C ASP A 100 9.46 13.49 -11.38
N PHE A 101 8.55 12.62 -10.95
CA PHE A 101 8.65 11.19 -11.13
C PHE A 101 7.49 10.63 -11.92
N LYS A 102 7.68 10.42 -13.22
CA LYS A 102 6.60 9.87 -14.07
C LYS A 102 6.40 8.39 -13.79
N PHE A 103 5.13 7.99 -13.78
CA PHE A 103 4.76 6.59 -13.66
C PHE A 103 5.36 5.74 -14.80
N THR A 104 5.43 6.30 -16.01
CA THR A 104 5.99 5.65 -17.19
C THR A 104 7.49 5.37 -17.09
N ASP A 105 8.19 6.01 -16.16
CA ASP A 105 9.63 5.80 -16.00
C ASP A 105 9.97 4.55 -15.19
N LEU A 106 8.99 3.99 -14.47
CA LEU A 106 9.14 2.76 -13.71
C LEU A 106 9.50 1.59 -14.61
N ASP A 107 10.38 0.72 -14.12
CA ASP A 107 10.82 -0.48 -14.83
C ASP A 107 9.65 -1.46 -15.07
N ILE A 108 8.71 -1.55 -14.13
CA ILE A 108 7.50 -2.36 -14.29
C ILE A 108 6.59 -1.84 -15.40
N TYR A 109 6.42 -0.52 -15.54
CA TYR A 109 5.62 0.06 -16.63
C TYR A 109 6.24 -0.29 -17.97
N LYS A 110 7.55 -0.05 -18.12
CA LYS A 110 8.31 -0.39 -19.33
C LYS A 110 8.24 -1.88 -19.65
N ALA A 111 8.27 -2.74 -18.64
CA ALA A 111 8.14 -4.18 -18.82
C ALA A 111 6.75 -4.58 -19.31
N PHE A 112 5.67 -3.96 -18.79
CA PHE A 112 4.33 -4.17 -19.31
C PHE A 112 4.18 -3.68 -20.75
N GLU A 113 4.73 -2.51 -21.08
CA GLU A 113 4.72 -1.98 -22.43
C GLU A 113 5.40 -2.95 -23.42
N LEU A 114 6.60 -3.42 -23.08
CA LEU A 114 7.34 -4.42 -23.86
C LEU A 114 6.55 -5.72 -24.01
N ARG A 115 5.96 -6.22 -22.92
CA ARG A 115 5.25 -7.49 -22.92
C ARG A 115 3.95 -7.43 -23.70
N ILE A 116 3.14 -6.38 -23.49
CA ILE A 116 1.77 -6.29 -24.00
C ILE A 116 1.78 -5.76 -25.43
N LEU A 117 2.46 -4.63 -25.69
CA LEU A 117 2.42 -3.99 -27.00
C LEU A 117 3.40 -4.65 -27.97
N ARG A 118 4.59 -5.01 -27.50
CA ARG A 118 5.67 -5.55 -28.34
C ARG A 118 5.80 -7.06 -28.29
N LYS A 119 4.98 -7.74 -27.48
CA LYS A 119 4.95 -9.21 -27.31
C LYS A 119 6.30 -9.82 -26.92
N GLU A 120 7.17 -9.03 -26.28
CA GLU A 120 8.48 -9.53 -25.83
C GLU A 120 8.33 -10.58 -24.72
N LYS A 121 9.36 -11.42 -24.58
CA LYS A 121 9.47 -12.38 -23.48
C LYS A 121 9.82 -11.66 -22.17
N TRP A 122 9.30 -12.14 -21.04
CA TRP A 122 9.52 -11.51 -19.74
C TRP A 122 11.00 -11.48 -19.38
N GLU A 123 11.71 -12.55 -19.70
CA GLU A 123 13.14 -12.78 -19.47
C GLU A 123 14.03 -11.68 -20.06
N ASN A 124 13.55 -11.01 -21.11
CA ASN A 124 14.26 -9.92 -21.77
C ASN A 124 14.06 -8.57 -21.06
N THR A 125 13.04 -8.44 -20.23
CA THR A 125 12.73 -7.19 -19.53
C THR A 125 13.69 -6.93 -18.38
N LYS A 126 14.04 -5.65 -18.17
CA LYS A 126 14.88 -5.23 -17.04
C LYS A 126 14.22 -5.56 -15.70
N PHE A 127 12.90 -5.40 -15.61
CA PHE A 127 12.13 -5.73 -14.43
C PHE A 127 12.29 -7.20 -14.03
N TYR A 128 12.11 -8.13 -14.97
CA TYR A 128 12.24 -9.57 -14.68
C TYR A 128 13.64 -9.93 -14.19
N ARG A 129 14.68 -9.48 -14.89
CA ARG A 129 16.07 -9.76 -14.49
C ARG A 129 16.38 -9.23 -13.10
N ARG A 130 15.87 -8.04 -12.77
CA ARG A 130 16.00 -7.47 -11.42
C ARG A 130 15.27 -8.31 -10.38
N VAL A 131 13.99 -8.62 -10.57
CA VAL A 131 13.22 -9.42 -9.61
C VAL A 131 13.86 -10.79 -9.38
N LEU A 132 14.36 -11.43 -10.45
CA LEU A 132 15.09 -12.68 -10.34
C LEU A 132 16.38 -12.52 -9.53
N SER A 133 17.11 -11.42 -9.73
CA SER A 133 18.29 -11.09 -8.92
C SER A 133 17.94 -10.86 -7.45
N ASP A 134 16.85 -10.14 -7.16
CA ASP A 134 16.37 -9.87 -5.80
C ASP A 134 16.02 -11.21 -5.11
N ILE A 135 15.26 -12.09 -5.79
CA ILE A 135 14.92 -13.43 -5.28
C ILE A 135 16.16 -14.27 -4.98
N ASN A 136 17.15 -14.25 -5.88
CA ASN A 136 18.38 -15.02 -5.71
C ASN A 136 19.29 -14.46 -4.60
N SER A 137 19.09 -13.19 -4.20
CA SER A 137 19.89 -12.53 -3.17
C SER A 137 19.30 -12.68 -1.76
N GLY A 138 18.04 -13.14 -1.64
CA GLY A 138 17.33 -13.33 -0.37
C GLY A 138 16.68 -12.06 0.18
#